data_AF-A0A662B930-F1
#
_entry.id   AF-A0A662B930-F1
#
_cell.length_a   1.000
_cell.length_b   1.000
_cell.length_c   1.000
_cell.angle_alpha   90.00
_cell.angle_beta   90.00
_cell.angle_gamma   90.00
#
_symmetry.space_group_name_H-M   'P 1'
#
loop_
_entity.id
_entity.type
_entity.pdbx_description
1 polymer ?
#
loop_
_entity_poly.entity_id
_entity_poly.type
_entity_poly.pdbx_seq_one_letter_code
_entity_poly.pdbx_strand_id
1 'polypeptide(L)'
;MERTNNLMLVTVLLSLVVIVACESPKKKIFTENDITIIPKPVKTELKSGSFKFTNNTKIVVSKEDQKEIVNILIEKVKNAAEWNMEIVDKVPSSDFIELVFDKSKAKDAYELIVNSNNITIKAGETGGFLYGMESLIQLLPPQINSSKVENGTDWLVPCIEINDFPRFQWRGLMLDLSRHFFKKEYLLKT
;
A
#
# COMPACT_ATOMS: atom_id res chain seq x y z
N MET A 1 10.04 -30.10 -55.92
CA MET A 1 10.30 -28.66 -55.74
C MET A 1 9.27 -27.99 -54.83
N GLU A 2 8.02 -28.48 -54.74
CA GLU A 2 6.99 -27.91 -53.83
C GLU A 2 7.22 -28.18 -52.33
N ARG A 3 7.79 -29.35 -51.99
CA ARG A 3 7.97 -29.78 -50.59
C ARG A 3 8.98 -28.91 -49.82
N THR A 4 9.96 -28.33 -50.51
CA THR A 4 10.95 -27.42 -49.93
C THR A 4 10.37 -26.01 -49.70
N ASN A 5 9.44 -25.55 -50.55
CA ASN A 5 8.81 -24.24 -50.41
C ASN A 5 7.83 -24.20 -49.23
N ASN A 6 7.06 -25.26 -48.99
CA ASN A 6 6.17 -25.34 -47.82
C ASN A 6 6.97 -25.44 -46.51
N LEU A 7 8.11 -26.12 -46.50
CA LEU A 7 8.99 -26.18 -45.33
C LEU A 7 9.62 -24.82 -45.02
N MET A 8 10.03 -24.08 -46.06
CA MET A 8 10.56 -22.71 -45.89
C MET A 8 9.48 -21.72 -45.45
N LEU A 9 8.25 -21.86 -45.94
CA LEU A 9 7.12 -21.00 -45.55
C LEU A 9 6.73 -21.23 -44.08
N VAL A 10 6.72 -22.50 -43.64
CA VAL A 10 6.43 -22.88 -42.25
C VAL A 10 7.52 -22.40 -41.29
N THR A 11 8.79 -22.46 -41.66
CA THR A 11 9.88 -21.94 -40.80
C THR A 11 9.85 -20.42 -40.71
N VAL A 12 9.51 -19.71 -41.78
CA VAL A 12 9.34 -18.25 -41.76
C VAL A 12 8.13 -17.85 -40.90
N LEU A 13 6.99 -18.55 -41.02
CA LEU A 13 5.82 -18.34 -40.16
C LEU A 13 6.10 -18.65 -38.68
N LEU A 14 6.85 -19.71 -38.37
CA LEU A 14 7.23 -20.05 -36.99
C LEU A 14 8.18 -19.00 -36.39
N SER A 15 9.10 -18.44 -37.20
CA SER A 15 10.00 -17.37 -36.76
C SER A 15 9.29 -16.03 -36.52
N LEU A 16 8.21 -15.75 -37.25
CA LEU A 16 7.40 -14.54 -37.07
C LEU A 16 6.58 -14.57 -35.77
N VAL A 17 6.12 -15.75 -35.34
CA VAL A 17 5.34 -15.93 -34.09
C VAL A 17 6.22 -15.74 -32.84
N VAL A 18 7.51 -16.09 -32.90
CA VAL A 18 8.43 -15.97 -31.76
C VAL A 18 8.77 -14.50 -31.44
N ILE A 19 8.75 -13.61 -32.43
CA ILE A 19 9.07 -12.18 -32.25
C ILE A 19 7.90 -11.42 -31.60
N VAL A 20 6.66 -11.89 -31.76
CA VAL A 20 5.45 -11.23 -31.22
C VAL A 20 5.17 -11.62 -29.75
N ALA A 21 5.82 -12.67 -29.23
CA ALA A 21 5.56 -13.20 -27.88
C ALA A 21 6.37 -12.53 -26.75
N CYS A 22 7.09 -11.44 -27.02
CA CYS A 22 7.93 -10.76 -26.03
C CYS A 22 7.41 -9.35 -25.70
N GLU A 23 6.11 -9.21 -25.42
CA GLU A 23 5.63 -8.06 -24.67
C GLU A 23 5.81 -8.34 -23.17
N SER A 24 6.91 -7.84 -22.61
CA SER A 24 7.07 -7.80 -21.17
C SER A 24 5.99 -6.89 -20.56
N PRO A 25 5.35 -7.27 -19.44
CA PRO A 25 4.31 -6.46 -18.83
C PRO A 25 4.88 -5.07 -18.50
N LYS A 26 4.22 -4.01 -18.99
CA LYS A 26 4.61 -2.62 -18.73
C LYS A 26 4.59 -2.39 -17.22
N LYS A 27 5.77 -2.34 -16.60
CA LYS A 27 5.91 -2.06 -15.17
C LYS A 27 5.48 -0.61 -14.93
N LYS A 28 4.51 -0.38 -14.04
CA LYS A 28 4.08 0.97 -13.65
C LYS A 28 5.28 1.75 -13.11
N ILE A 29 5.54 2.92 -13.68
CA ILE A 29 6.56 3.85 -13.20
C ILE A 29 5.82 4.96 -12.45
N PHE A 30 6.15 5.11 -11.18
CA PHE A 30 5.61 6.19 -10.35
C PHE A 30 6.48 7.45 -10.49
N THR A 31 5.82 8.60 -10.41
CA THR A 31 6.40 9.94 -10.44
C THR A 31 5.97 10.70 -9.20
N GLU A 32 6.57 11.86 -8.94
CA GLU A 32 6.19 12.69 -7.79
C GLU A 32 4.72 13.12 -7.82
N ASN A 33 4.14 13.28 -9.01
CA ASN A 33 2.73 13.65 -9.19
C ASN A 33 1.76 12.52 -8.78
N ASP A 34 2.24 11.27 -8.71
CA ASP A 34 1.44 10.14 -8.25
C ASP A 34 1.37 10.09 -6.70
N ILE A 35 2.17 10.89 -5.99
CA ILE A 35 2.23 10.88 -4.53
C ILE A 35 1.30 11.95 -3.96
N THR A 36 0.07 11.56 -3.66
CA THR A 36 -0.99 12.46 -3.19
C THR A 36 -1.36 12.21 -1.73
N ILE A 37 -0.39 12.30 -0.83
CA ILE A 37 -0.64 12.14 0.62
C ILE A 37 -1.07 13.48 1.22
N ILE A 38 -2.17 13.45 1.98
CA ILE A 38 -2.69 14.57 2.74
C ILE A 38 -2.88 14.14 4.21
N PRO A 39 -2.37 14.91 5.19
CA PRO A 39 -1.50 16.09 5.04
C PRO A 39 -0.17 15.77 4.35
N LYS A 40 0.45 16.78 3.71
CA LYS A 40 1.75 16.58 3.04
C LYS A 40 2.83 16.22 4.07
N PRO A 41 3.54 15.09 3.91
CA PRO A 41 4.60 14.71 4.85
C PRO A 41 5.74 15.71 4.90
N VAL A 42 6.45 15.75 6.04
CA VAL A 42 7.65 16.58 6.21
C VAL A 42 8.74 16.23 5.19
N LYS A 43 9.01 14.95 4.97
CA LYS A 43 10.00 14.49 3.99
C LYS A 43 9.51 13.25 3.24
N THR A 44 9.71 13.26 1.93
CA THR A 44 9.34 12.18 1.02
C THR A 44 10.44 11.98 -0.01
N GLU A 45 10.88 10.75 -0.22
CA GLU A 45 11.86 10.37 -1.25
C GLU A 45 11.34 9.21 -2.08
N LEU A 46 10.92 9.50 -3.32
CA LEU A 46 10.48 8.49 -4.28
C LEU A 46 11.68 7.66 -4.78
N LYS A 47 11.51 6.35 -4.82
CA LYS A 47 12.50 5.39 -5.32
C LYS A 47 11.93 4.65 -6.54
N SER A 48 12.80 3.99 -7.30
CA SER A 48 12.37 3.21 -8.45
C SER A 48 11.68 1.91 -8.04
N GLY A 49 10.53 1.62 -8.66
CA GLY A 49 9.80 0.39 -8.47
C GLY A 49 8.54 0.55 -7.63
N SER A 50 7.97 -0.59 -7.25
CA SER A 50 6.73 -0.67 -6.49
C SER A 50 6.66 -1.96 -5.70
N PHE A 51 6.01 -1.91 -4.55
CA PHE A 51 5.51 -3.07 -3.84
C PHE A 51 4.15 -3.46 -4.41
N LYS A 52 3.91 -4.76 -4.62
CA LYS A 52 2.61 -5.27 -5.08
C LYS A 52 1.92 -6.00 -3.94
N PHE A 53 0.81 -5.44 -3.47
CA PHE A 53 -0.05 -6.10 -2.51
C PHE A 53 -0.74 -7.30 -3.13
N THR A 54 -0.84 -8.38 -2.38
CA THR A 54 -1.56 -9.60 -2.75
C THR A 54 -2.34 -10.14 -1.56
N ASN A 55 -3.21 -11.11 -1.79
CA ASN A 55 -3.87 -11.87 -0.70
C ASN A 55 -2.87 -12.64 0.18
N ASN A 56 -1.65 -12.89 -0.31
CA ASN A 56 -0.62 -13.61 0.43
C ASN A 56 0.29 -12.69 1.24
N THR A 57 0.21 -11.37 1.04
CA THR A 57 1.00 -10.38 1.77
C THR A 57 0.75 -10.56 3.27
N LYS A 58 1.83 -10.83 4.01
CA LYS A 58 1.77 -11.08 5.45
C LYS A 58 1.91 -9.78 6.23
N ILE A 59 1.23 -9.69 7.36
CA ILE A 59 1.35 -8.55 8.26
C ILE A 59 2.08 -9.03 9.51
N VAL A 60 3.26 -8.49 9.76
CA VAL A 60 4.10 -8.83 10.89
C VAL A 60 3.86 -7.83 12.01
N VAL A 61 3.41 -8.33 13.15
CA VAL A 61 3.25 -7.54 14.37
C VAL A 61 3.98 -8.22 15.53
N SER A 62 4.58 -7.40 16.39
CA SER A 62 5.35 -7.86 17.55
C SER A 62 4.61 -7.64 18.88
N LYS A 63 3.57 -6.80 18.89
CA LYS A 63 2.80 -6.43 20.08
C LYS A 63 1.30 -6.40 19.79
N GLU A 64 0.50 -6.56 20.85
CA GLU A 64 -0.96 -6.61 20.75
C GLU A 64 -1.57 -5.28 20.28
N ASP A 65 -1.03 -4.15 20.74
CA ASP A 65 -1.49 -2.80 20.37
C ASP A 65 -1.32 -2.51 18.86
N GLN A 66 -0.37 -3.16 18.20
CA GLN A 66 -0.19 -3.07 16.76
C GLN A 66 -1.29 -3.77 15.97
N LYS A 67 -1.97 -4.78 16.56
CA LYS A 67 -3.05 -5.52 15.87
C LYS A 67 -4.23 -4.62 15.54
N GLU A 68 -4.61 -3.74 16.47
CA GLU A 68 -5.71 -2.79 16.25
C GLU A 68 -5.42 -1.84 15.07
N ILE A 69 -4.16 -1.43 14.91
CA ILE A 69 -3.72 -0.54 13.83
C ILE A 69 -3.77 -1.26 12.48
N VAL A 70 -3.23 -2.47 12.39
CA VAL A 70 -3.21 -3.21 11.12
C VAL A 70 -4.60 -3.65 10.69
N ASN A 71 -5.54 -3.81 11.63
CA ASN A 71 -6.94 -4.09 11.31
C ASN A 71 -7.58 -3.00 10.44
N ILE A 72 -7.14 -1.74 10.54
CA ILE A 72 -7.61 -0.66 9.67
C ILE A 72 -7.34 -1.00 8.19
N LEU A 73 -6.12 -1.44 7.89
CA LEU A 73 -5.73 -1.88 6.55
C LEU A 73 -6.43 -3.18 6.16
N ILE A 74 -6.45 -4.18 7.04
CA ILE A 74 -7.07 -5.49 6.77
C ILE A 74 -8.54 -5.31 6.39
N GLU A 75 -9.31 -4.51 7.14
CA GLU A 75 -10.72 -4.28 6.84
C GLU A 75 -10.92 -3.53 5.52
N LYS A 76 -10.07 -2.54 5.20
CA LYS A 76 -10.12 -1.85 3.90
C LYS A 76 -9.83 -2.79 2.74
N VAL A 77 -8.76 -3.59 2.83
CA VAL A 77 -8.39 -4.57 1.80
C VAL A 77 -9.47 -5.64 1.68
N LYS A 78 -10.02 -6.14 2.78
CA LYS A 78 -11.11 -7.11 2.77
C LYS A 78 -12.34 -6.58 2.03
N ASN A 79 -12.73 -5.34 2.27
CA ASN A 79 -13.86 -4.72 1.58
C ASN A 79 -13.59 -4.47 0.08
N ALA A 80 -12.40 -3.99 -0.25
CA ALA A 80 -12.07 -3.56 -1.61
C ALA A 80 -11.54 -4.69 -2.52
N ALA A 81 -10.96 -5.76 -1.96
CA ALA A 81 -10.31 -6.83 -2.70
C ALA A 81 -10.72 -8.24 -2.27
N GLU A 82 -11.55 -8.39 -1.22
CA GLU A 82 -11.97 -9.70 -0.67
C GLU A 82 -10.80 -10.55 -0.14
N TRP A 83 -9.70 -9.91 0.26
CA TRP A 83 -8.52 -10.60 0.76
C TRP A 83 -8.55 -10.76 2.28
N ASN A 84 -8.03 -11.90 2.75
CA ASN A 84 -7.89 -12.22 4.17
C ASN A 84 -6.40 -12.27 4.49
N MET A 85 -5.81 -11.09 4.71
CA MET A 85 -4.40 -10.98 5.07
C MET A 85 -4.13 -11.60 6.44
N GLU A 86 -3.06 -12.39 6.51
CA GLU A 86 -2.69 -13.11 7.73
C GLU A 86 -1.72 -12.27 8.57
N ILE A 87 -2.00 -12.18 9.87
CA ILE A 87 -1.08 -11.63 10.85
C ILE A 87 -0.14 -12.74 11.34
N VAL A 88 1.16 -12.50 11.24
CA VAL A 88 2.22 -13.45 11.65
C VAL A 88 3.14 -12.80 12.69
N ASP A 89 3.82 -13.64 13.47
CA ASP A 89 4.77 -13.24 14.51
C ASP A 89 6.23 -13.22 14.03
N LYS A 90 6.51 -13.79 12.86
CA LYS A 90 7.85 -13.89 12.27
C LYS A 90 7.90 -13.24 10.91
N VAL A 91 8.96 -12.47 10.69
CA VAL A 91 9.26 -11.82 9.42
C VAL A 91 9.57 -12.88 8.35
N PRO A 92 8.79 -12.98 7.26
CA PRO A 92 9.11 -13.85 6.13
C PRO A 92 10.22 -13.23 5.25
N SER A 93 10.70 -13.96 4.24
CA SER A 93 11.76 -13.47 3.35
C SER A 93 11.34 -12.31 2.44
N SER A 94 10.05 -12.23 2.08
CA SER A 94 9.47 -11.20 1.21
C SER A 94 7.94 -11.17 1.32
N ASP A 95 7.31 -10.20 0.68
CA ASP A 95 5.85 -10.00 0.62
C ASP A 95 5.23 -9.80 2.01
N PHE A 96 5.74 -8.81 2.74
CA PHE A 96 5.24 -8.49 4.07
C PHE A 96 5.23 -7.01 4.39
N ILE A 97 4.40 -6.67 5.37
CA ILE A 97 4.31 -5.37 6.01
C ILE A 97 4.67 -5.57 7.47
N GLU A 98 5.57 -4.78 8.03
CA GLU A 98 5.96 -4.88 9.44
C GLU A 98 5.84 -3.55 10.17
N LEU A 99 5.44 -3.62 11.44
CA LEU A 99 5.45 -2.49 12.36
C LEU A 99 6.59 -2.66 13.37
N VAL A 100 7.63 -1.83 13.23
CA VAL A 100 8.86 -1.93 14.02
C VAL A 100 8.93 -0.80 15.04
N PHE A 101 9.12 -1.16 16.31
CA PHE A 101 9.26 -0.17 17.37
C PHE A 101 10.65 0.47 17.36
N ASP A 102 10.69 1.79 17.27
CA ASP A 102 11.92 2.58 17.26
C ASP A 102 11.83 3.73 18.27
N LYS A 103 12.51 3.55 19.41
CA LYS A 103 12.54 4.52 20.52
C LYS A 103 13.18 5.85 20.16
N SER A 104 13.90 5.94 19.03
CA SER A 104 14.48 7.21 18.58
C SER A 104 13.44 8.15 17.96
N LYS A 105 12.27 7.63 17.57
CA LYS A 105 11.19 8.43 16.98
C LYS A 105 10.46 9.21 18.08
N ALA A 106 10.19 10.49 17.81
CA ALA A 106 9.41 11.34 18.69
C ALA A 106 7.94 10.90 18.75
N LYS A 107 7.18 11.49 19.70
CA LYS A 107 5.73 11.34 19.81
C LYS A 107 5.05 11.60 18.45
N ASP A 108 4.09 10.76 18.07
CA ASP A 108 3.36 10.83 16.79
C ASP A 108 4.24 10.79 15.51
N ALA A 109 5.56 10.61 15.62
CA ALA A 109 6.45 10.55 14.46
C ALA A 109 6.53 9.13 13.90
N TYR A 110 6.65 9.02 12.58
CA TYR A 110 6.84 7.75 11.90
C TYR A 110 7.84 7.84 10.75
N GLU A 111 8.35 6.68 10.37
CA GLU A 111 9.07 6.48 9.12
C GLU A 111 8.42 5.32 8.37
N LEU A 112 7.98 5.57 7.14
CA LEU A 112 7.43 4.56 6.23
C LEU A 112 8.46 4.29 5.13
N ILE A 113 8.87 3.03 4.99
CA ILE A 113 9.80 2.57 3.97
C ILE A 113 9.08 1.52 3.13
N VAL A 114 8.94 1.79 1.84
CA VAL A 114 8.36 0.84 0.87
C VAL A 114 9.46 0.39 -0.08
N ASN A 115 9.77 -0.90 -0.04
CA ASN A 115 10.66 -1.58 -0.97
C ASN A 115 9.85 -2.50 -1.88
N SER A 116 10.46 -3.06 -2.93
CA SER A 116 9.73 -3.99 -3.81
C SER A 116 9.34 -5.31 -3.12
N ASN A 117 10.01 -5.66 -2.01
CA ASN A 117 9.82 -6.92 -1.30
C ASN A 117 9.12 -6.77 0.05
N ASN A 118 9.06 -5.58 0.64
CA ASN A 118 8.46 -5.36 1.94
C ASN A 118 8.08 -3.90 2.17
N ILE A 119 7.28 -3.69 3.20
CA ILE A 119 6.93 -2.38 3.75
C ILE A 119 7.23 -2.37 5.23
N THR A 120 7.95 -1.36 5.71
CA THR A 120 8.26 -1.19 7.13
C THR A 120 7.72 0.15 7.60
N ILE A 121 6.94 0.14 8.69
CA ILE A 121 6.56 1.35 9.43
C ILE A 121 7.32 1.35 10.76
N LYS A 122 8.14 2.37 11.00
CA LYS A 122 8.84 2.56 12.27
C LYS A 122 8.21 3.69 13.07
N ALA A 123 7.95 3.46 14.35
CA ALA A 123 7.43 4.48 15.25
C ALA A 123 7.85 4.22 16.71
N GLY A 124 7.87 5.29 17.51
CA GLY A 124 8.20 5.23 18.95
C GLY A 124 7.00 4.94 19.84
N GLU A 125 5.78 4.97 19.29
CA GLU A 125 4.52 4.71 19.98
C GLU A 125 3.39 4.42 18.99
N THR A 126 2.24 4.00 19.51
CA THR A 126 1.01 3.64 18.78
C THR A 126 0.54 4.76 17.83
N GLY A 127 0.61 6.03 18.26
CA GLY A 127 0.19 7.17 17.44
C GLY A 127 0.98 7.30 16.14
N GLY A 128 2.31 7.13 16.18
CA GLY A 128 3.15 7.13 14.98
C GLY A 128 2.81 5.98 14.03
N PHE A 129 2.59 4.77 14.55
CA PHE A 129 2.17 3.63 13.71
C PHE A 129 0.85 3.90 13.00
N LEU A 130 -0.11 4.54 13.67
CA LEU A 130 -1.39 4.91 13.07
C LEU A 130 -1.21 5.88 11.89
N TYR A 131 -0.43 6.97 12.07
CA TYR A 131 -0.19 7.91 10.96
C TYR A 131 0.60 7.32 9.80
N GLY A 132 1.55 6.42 10.10
CA GLY A 132 2.27 5.68 9.07
C GLY A 132 1.35 4.74 8.29
N MET A 133 0.41 4.08 8.97
CA MET A 133 -0.59 3.22 8.34
C MET A 133 -1.54 4.03 7.45
N GLU A 134 -2.03 5.18 7.91
CA GLU A 134 -2.86 6.07 7.09
C GLU A 134 -2.13 6.57 5.84
N SER A 135 -0.83 6.88 5.95
CA SER A 135 -0.01 7.27 4.80
C SER A 135 0.17 6.12 3.81
N LEU A 136 0.37 4.90 4.30
CA LEU A 136 0.41 3.69 3.46
C LEU A 136 -0.92 3.47 2.73
N ILE A 137 -2.06 3.61 3.42
CA ILE A 137 -3.39 3.49 2.83
C ILE A 137 -3.60 4.53 1.72
N GLN A 138 -3.13 5.77 1.91
CA GLN A 138 -3.23 6.82 0.89
C GLN A 138 -2.35 6.58 -0.34
N LEU A 139 -1.28 5.79 -0.21
CA LEU A 139 -0.43 5.40 -1.33
C LEU A 139 -1.00 4.24 -2.16
N LEU A 140 -1.98 3.50 -1.63
CA LEU A 140 -2.70 2.48 -2.39
C LEU A 140 -3.63 3.12 -3.43
N PRO A 141 -4.03 2.37 -4.48
CA PRO A 141 -5.04 2.83 -5.41
C PRO A 141 -6.33 3.29 -4.69
N PRO A 142 -7.02 4.33 -5.18
CA PRO A 142 -8.19 4.90 -4.50
C PRO A 142 -9.33 3.89 -4.27
N GLN A 143 -9.34 2.81 -5.05
CA GLN A 143 -10.18 1.63 -4.89
C GLN A 143 -10.15 1.03 -3.47
N ILE A 144 -9.07 1.24 -2.70
CA ILE A 144 -8.95 0.78 -1.32
C ILE A 144 -10.07 1.33 -0.40
N ASN A 145 -10.70 2.43 -0.79
CA ASN A 145 -11.81 3.05 -0.06
C ASN A 145 -13.19 2.66 -0.63
N SER A 146 -13.25 1.74 -1.60
CA SER A 146 -14.51 1.24 -2.15
C SER A 146 -15.28 0.41 -1.12
N SER A 147 -16.60 0.51 -1.16
CA SER A 147 -17.51 -0.35 -0.39
C SER A 147 -17.89 -1.64 -1.14
N LYS A 148 -17.28 -1.87 -2.31
CA LYS A 148 -17.49 -3.05 -3.14
C LYS A 148 -16.13 -3.63 -3.57
N VAL A 149 -16.15 -4.90 -3.94
CA VAL A 149 -14.96 -5.59 -4.46
C VAL A 149 -14.58 -5.02 -5.84
N GLU A 150 -13.35 -4.55 -5.95
CA GLU A 150 -12.77 -3.90 -7.14
C GLU A 150 -11.89 -4.89 -7.92
N ASN A 151 -12.47 -5.52 -8.94
CA ASN A 151 -11.77 -6.48 -9.79
C ASN A 151 -10.83 -5.81 -10.78
N GLY A 152 -9.67 -6.44 -11.04
CA GLY A 152 -8.70 -5.95 -12.03
C GLY A 152 -7.86 -4.75 -11.59
N THR A 153 -7.97 -4.31 -10.34
CA THR A 153 -7.10 -3.30 -9.75
C THR A 153 -5.70 -3.85 -9.55
N ASP A 154 -4.69 -3.13 -10.04
CA ASP A 154 -3.30 -3.42 -9.71
C ASP A 154 -2.93 -2.72 -8.41
N TRP A 155 -2.92 -3.48 -7.31
CA TRP A 155 -2.67 -3.02 -5.94
C TRP A 155 -1.18 -2.71 -5.72
N LEU A 156 -0.71 -1.66 -6.37
CA LEU A 156 0.68 -1.22 -6.33
C LEU A 156 0.87 -0.03 -5.41
N VAL A 157 1.92 -0.08 -4.60
CA VAL A 157 2.42 1.04 -3.78
C VAL A 157 3.81 1.42 -4.29
N PRO A 158 4.10 2.71 -4.56
CA PRO A 158 5.42 3.15 -5.01
C PRO A 158 6.50 2.81 -3.98
N CYS A 159 7.69 2.42 -4.43
CA CYS A 159 8.83 2.38 -3.54
C CYS A 159 9.19 3.79 -3.09
N ILE A 160 9.16 4.05 -1.79
CA ILE A 160 9.23 5.40 -1.23
C ILE A 160 9.71 5.36 0.21
N GLU A 161 10.40 6.42 0.63
CA GLU A 161 10.72 6.66 2.03
C GLU A 161 10.03 7.94 2.49
N ILE A 162 9.30 7.86 3.60
CA ILE A 162 8.61 9.00 4.21
C ILE A 162 9.08 9.11 5.65
N ASN A 163 9.49 10.30 6.05
CA ASN A 163 9.72 10.65 7.44
C ASN A 163 8.81 11.81 7.80
N ASP A 164 7.96 11.61 8.80
CA ASP A 164 6.91 12.55 9.10
C ASP A 164 6.62 12.64 10.59
N PHE A 165 6.11 13.80 10.99
CA PHE A 165 5.72 14.10 12.36
C PHE A 165 4.82 15.34 12.36
N PRO A 166 3.90 15.45 13.32
CA PRO A 166 3.03 16.61 13.37
C PRO A 166 3.79 17.86 13.78
N ARG A 167 3.54 18.96 13.06
CA ARG A 167 4.05 20.29 13.44
C ARG A 167 3.53 20.77 14.80
N PHE A 168 2.28 20.44 15.12
CA PHE A 168 1.61 20.85 16.36
C PHE A 168 1.09 19.62 17.10
N GLN A 169 1.29 19.59 18.42
CA GLN A 169 0.82 18.48 19.26
C GLN A 169 -0.71 18.39 19.34
N TRP A 170 -1.40 19.53 19.24
CA TRP A 170 -2.87 19.59 19.27
C TRP A 170 -3.42 19.83 17.86
N ARG A 171 -4.23 18.89 17.37
CA ARG A 171 -4.92 18.94 16.08
C ARG A 171 -6.36 18.53 16.33
N GLY A 172 -7.30 19.47 16.26
CA GLY A 172 -8.67 19.22 16.67
C GLY A 172 -9.69 19.99 15.85
N LEU A 173 -10.93 19.54 15.97
CA LEU A 173 -12.13 20.10 15.38
C LEU A 173 -13.15 20.33 16.51
N MET A 174 -13.82 21.47 16.54
CA MET A 174 -14.96 21.69 17.42
C MET A 174 -16.24 21.29 16.68
N LEU A 175 -16.99 20.34 17.26
CA LEU A 175 -18.29 19.93 16.77
C LEU A 175 -19.39 20.38 17.75
N ASP A 176 -20.25 21.30 17.34
CA ASP A 176 -21.35 21.81 18.17
C ASP A 176 -22.57 20.85 18.13
N LEU A 177 -22.78 20.12 19.22
CA LEU A 177 -23.89 19.19 19.41
C LEU A 177 -25.09 19.81 20.16
N SER A 178 -24.97 21.06 20.59
CA SER A 178 -25.96 21.69 21.49
C SER A 178 -27.15 22.28 20.74
N ARG A 179 -26.93 22.80 19.53
CA ARG A 179 -27.95 23.50 18.72
C ARG A 179 -28.66 22.56 17.76
N HIS A 180 -27.93 21.59 17.22
CA HIS A 180 -28.44 20.59 16.30
C HIS A 180 -27.96 19.20 16.74
N PHE A 181 -28.91 18.31 17.00
CA PHE A 181 -28.58 16.96 17.41
C PHE A 181 -28.09 16.15 16.21
N PHE A 182 -26.84 15.72 16.28
CA PHE A 182 -26.27 14.75 15.34
C PHE A 182 -26.40 13.35 15.92
N LYS A 183 -26.85 12.40 15.10
CA LYS A 183 -26.93 10.99 15.51
C LYS A 183 -25.54 10.42 15.77
N LYS A 184 -25.46 9.39 16.61
CA LYS A 184 -24.19 8.70 16.94
C LYS A 184 -23.43 8.25 15.69
N GLU A 185 -24.15 7.74 14.69
CA GLU A 185 -23.53 7.23 13.45
C GLU A 185 -22.84 8.36 12.66
N TYR A 186 -23.36 9.58 12.74
CA TYR A 186 -22.72 10.74 12.13
C TYR A 186 -21.41 11.08 12.84
N LEU A 187 -21.40 11.02 14.18
CA LEU A 187 -20.20 11.28 14.98
C LEU A 187 -19.08 10.28 14.71
N LEU A 188 -19.41 8.99 14.57
CA LEU A 188 -18.41 7.95 14.30
C LEU A 188 -17.83 8.02 12.87
N LYS A 189 -18.55 8.65 11.94
CA LYS A 189 -18.12 8.83 10.55
C LYS A 189 -17.29 10.09 10.35
N THR A 190 -17.45 11.09 11.22
CA THR A 190 -16.79 12.40 11.14
C THR A 190 -15.41 12.34 11.76
#